data_AF-A0A1Z8VA96-F1
#
_entry.id   AF-A0A1Z8VA96-F1
#
_cell.length_a   1.000
_cell.length_b   1.000
_cell.length_c   1.000
_cell.angle_alpha   90.00
_cell.angle_beta   90.00
_cell.angle_gamma   90.00
#
_symmetry.space_group_name_H-M   'P 1'
#
loop_
_entity.id
_entity.type
_entity.pdbx_description
1 polymer ?
#
loop_
_entity_poly.entity_id
_entity_poly.type
_entity_poly.pdbx_seq_one_letter_code
_entity_poly.pdbx_strand_id
1 'polypeptide(L)'
;MLKKIKTKKQHNLDKGTVIKKYNLSRKQIDIIDNYILKLTKSNQIHNLVGPSTIDVAWDRHINDSLQLSEFILKKNSSIIDLGTGAGLPGAILYIFGYSNILLIDSKMKKINFIKEFAHEQNLKIKTICTRVEKIKNQKFDFIICRAFAPLAKLLDYSRLFTKKNTSLLFLKGRSVKKEIHDAKKFFNFEYDLYPSQSEGNGHVLKINKYKKL
;
A
#
# COMPACT_ATOMS: atom_id res chain seq x y z
N MET A 1 0.07 -23.44 -30.47
CA MET A 1 -1.08 -22.52 -30.58
C MET A 1 -0.90 -21.40 -29.56
N LEU A 2 -0.29 -20.28 -29.97
CA LEU A 2 0.03 -19.13 -29.13
C LEU A 2 -1.28 -18.39 -28.76
N LYS A 3 -1.67 -18.41 -27.48
CA LYS A 3 -2.79 -17.60 -26.99
C LYS A 3 -2.42 -16.12 -27.12
N LYS A 4 -3.10 -15.41 -28.03
CA LYS A 4 -3.02 -13.96 -28.21
C LYS A 4 -3.19 -13.27 -26.85
N ILE A 5 -2.12 -12.65 -26.36
CA ILE A 5 -2.16 -11.72 -25.24
C ILE A 5 -2.97 -10.52 -25.73
N LYS A 6 -4.24 -10.42 -25.31
CA LYS A 6 -5.03 -9.19 -25.51
C LYS A 6 -4.29 -8.06 -24.81
N THR A 7 -3.77 -7.12 -25.59
CA THR A 7 -3.22 -5.84 -25.12
C THR A 7 -4.34 -5.10 -24.39
N LYS A 8 -4.27 -5.03 -23.06
CA LYS A 8 -5.20 -4.23 -22.25
C LYS A 8 -4.94 -2.75 -22.55
N LYS A 9 -5.97 -2.04 -23.03
CA LYS A 9 -5.98 -0.57 -23.07
C LYS A 9 -5.64 -0.02 -21.69
N GLN A 10 -4.77 0.97 -21.69
CA GLN A 10 -4.30 1.73 -20.54
C GLN A 10 -5.48 2.53 -19.96
N HIS A 11 -6.11 2.01 -18.91
CA HIS A 11 -7.22 2.67 -18.24
C HIS A 11 -6.71 3.38 -17.00
N ASN A 12 -6.67 4.71 -17.05
CA ASN A 12 -6.66 5.56 -15.88
C ASN A 12 -8.10 5.69 -15.38
N LEU A 13 -8.40 5.20 -14.18
CA LEU A 13 -9.76 5.31 -13.62
C LEU A 13 -10.01 6.72 -13.08
N ASP A 14 -11.05 7.38 -13.59
CA ASP A 14 -11.49 8.65 -13.03
C ASP A 14 -12.06 8.49 -11.61
N LYS A 15 -12.15 9.62 -10.89
CA LYS A 15 -12.72 9.71 -9.53
C LYS A 15 -14.09 9.03 -9.41
N GLY A 16 -15.01 9.31 -10.33
CA GLY A 16 -16.38 8.77 -10.30
C GLY A 16 -16.42 7.25 -10.43
N THR A 17 -15.54 6.70 -11.27
CA THR A 17 -15.38 5.24 -11.43
C THR A 17 -14.84 4.60 -10.15
N VAL A 18 -13.82 5.19 -9.52
CA VAL A 18 -13.26 4.70 -8.25
C VAL A 18 -14.30 4.76 -7.12
N ILE A 19 -15.06 5.86 -7.02
CA ILE A 19 -16.13 6.02 -6.02
C ILE A 19 -17.17 4.92 -6.14
N LYS A 20 -17.69 4.68 -7.36
CA LYS A 20 -18.70 3.64 -7.61
C LYS A 20 -18.16 2.25 -7.30
N LYS A 21 -16.94 1.95 -7.73
CA LYS A 21 -16.29 0.66 -7.54
C LYS A 21 -16.18 0.25 -6.07
N TYR A 22 -15.79 1.18 -5.20
CA TYR A 22 -15.61 0.91 -3.77
C TYR A 22 -16.80 1.34 -2.90
N ASN A 23 -17.89 1.82 -3.52
CA ASN A 23 -19.07 2.35 -2.85
C ASN A 23 -18.73 3.36 -1.73
N LEU A 24 -17.90 4.36 -2.06
CA LEU A 24 -17.42 5.33 -1.07
C LEU A 24 -18.55 6.24 -0.59
N SER A 25 -18.66 6.40 0.73
CA SER A 25 -19.58 7.38 1.33
C SER A 25 -19.12 8.82 1.09
N ARG A 26 -20.06 9.78 1.16
CA ARG A 26 -19.74 11.21 1.01
C ARG A 26 -18.61 11.67 1.93
N LYS A 27 -18.66 11.27 3.21
CA LYS A 27 -17.61 11.57 4.19
C LYS A 27 -16.24 11.02 3.77
N GLN A 28 -16.17 9.81 3.22
CA GLN A 28 -14.91 9.25 2.75
C GLN A 28 -14.38 9.98 1.52
N ILE A 29 -15.26 10.37 0.60
CA ILE A 29 -14.90 11.16 -0.59
C ILE A 29 -14.32 12.51 -0.16
N ASP A 30 -14.98 13.23 0.73
CA ASP A 30 -14.53 14.54 1.22
C ASP A 30 -13.15 14.45 1.89
N ILE A 31 -12.92 13.41 2.72
CA ILE A 31 -11.62 13.18 3.36
C ILE A 31 -10.54 12.84 2.33
N ILE A 32 -10.85 12.04 1.31
CA ILE A 32 -9.92 11.69 0.24
C ILE A 32 -9.58 12.90 -0.63
N ASP A 33 -10.55 13.76 -0.95
CA ASP A 33 -10.29 15.00 -1.70
C ASP A 33 -9.38 15.93 -0.89
N ASN A 34 -9.64 16.09 0.41
CA ASN A 34 -8.78 16.86 1.31
C ASN A 34 -7.35 16.27 1.39
N TYR A 35 -7.24 14.94 1.41
CA TYR A 35 -5.95 14.24 1.37
C TYR A 35 -5.19 14.56 0.09
N ILE A 36 -5.84 14.45 -1.08
CA ILE A 36 -5.20 14.73 -2.38
C ILE A 36 -4.79 16.19 -2.46
N LEU A 37 -5.64 17.13 -2.01
CA LEU A 37 -5.32 18.56 -1.98
C LEU A 37 -4.08 18.85 -1.12
N LYS A 38 -4.01 18.30 0.10
CA LYS A 38 -2.85 18.46 0.97
C LYS A 38 -1.61 17.80 0.35
N LEU A 39 -1.75 16.59 -0.20
CA LEU A 39 -0.68 15.87 -0.87
C LEU A 39 -0.09 16.71 -2.01
N THR A 40 -0.92 17.27 -2.90
CA THR A 40 -0.50 18.12 -4.02
C THR A 40 0.32 19.31 -3.54
N LYS A 41 -0.17 20.04 -2.53
CA LYS A 41 0.54 21.20 -1.95
C LYS A 41 1.87 20.79 -1.33
N SER A 42 1.88 19.76 -0.49
CA SER A 42 3.10 19.29 0.18
C SER A 42 4.12 18.67 -0.80
N ASN A 43 3.66 18.10 -1.92
CA ASN A 43 4.55 17.46 -2.90
C ASN A 43 5.45 18.48 -3.61
N GLN A 44 5.00 19.73 -3.77
CA GLN A 44 5.79 20.82 -4.37
C GLN A 44 7.08 21.12 -3.59
N ILE A 45 7.11 20.82 -2.30
CA ILE A 45 8.24 21.14 -1.40
C ILE A 45 9.00 19.88 -0.99
N HIS A 46 8.31 18.74 -0.87
CA HIS A 46 8.84 17.56 -0.18
C HIS A 46 8.96 16.30 -1.03
N ASN A 47 8.50 16.29 -2.29
CA ASN A 47 8.56 15.12 -3.18
C ASN A 47 8.07 13.84 -2.49
N LEU A 48 6.89 13.91 -1.85
CA LEU A 48 6.27 12.83 -1.11
C LEU A 48 5.88 11.64 -2.00
N VAL A 49 5.48 11.91 -3.24
CA VAL A 49 5.13 10.94 -4.29
C VAL A 49 5.72 11.36 -5.64
N GLY A 50 5.71 10.46 -6.62
CA GLY A 50 6.18 10.76 -7.97
C GLY A 50 5.35 11.90 -8.59
N PRO A 51 5.98 12.93 -9.19
CA PRO A 51 5.27 14.10 -9.69
C PRO A 51 4.24 13.74 -10.78
N SER A 52 4.56 12.79 -11.66
CA SER A 52 3.68 12.31 -12.73
C SER A 52 2.43 11.55 -12.25
N THR A 53 2.28 11.33 -10.94
CA THR A 53 1.13 10.60 -10.38
C THR A 53 0.13 11.48 -9.64
N ILE A 54 0.43 12.78 -9.46
CA ILE A 54 -0.44 13.72 -8.74
C ILE A 54 -1.74 13.98 -9.50
N ASP A 55 -1.67 14.29 -10.80
CA ASP A 55 -2.84 14.62 -11.62
C ASP A 55 -3.81 13.45 -11.78
N VAL A 56 -3.31 12.23 -11.54
CA VAL A 56 -4.02 10.97 -11.67
C VAL A 56 -4.11 10.23 -10.33
N ALA A 57 -4.08 10.98 -9.22
CA ALA A 57 -4.01 10.42 -7.86
C ALA A 57 -5.18 9.49 -7.53
N TRP A 58 -6.39 9.76 -8.05
CA TRP A 58 -7.55 8.89 -7.84
C TRP A 58 -7.31 7.46 -8.32
N ASP A 59 -6.64 7.26 -9.45
CA ASP A 59 -6.29 5.92 -9.88
C ASP A 59 -4.97 5.44 -9.26
N ARG A 60 -3.89 6.20 -9.49
CA ARG A 60 -2.52 5.79 -9.17
C ARG A 60 -2.23 5.73 -7.68
N HIS A 61 -3.06 6.32 -6.83
CA HIS A 61 -2.91 6.30 -5.38
C HIS A 61 -4.13 5.75 -4.67
N ILE A 62 -5.33 6.26 -4.96
CA ILE A 62 -6.53 5.85 -4.22
C ILE A 62 -6.96 4.44 -4.64
N ASN A 63 -7.24 4.20 -5.92
CA ASN A 63 -7.61 2.88 -6.41
C ASN A 63 -6.49 1.84 -6.18
N ASP A 64 -5.23 2.22 -6.43
CA ASP A 64 -4.05 1.36 -6.17
C ASP A 64 -3.97 0.93 -4.69
N SER A 65 -4.36 1.79 -3.74
CA SER A 65 -4.40 1.44 -2.32
C SER A 65 -5.64 0.63 -1.95
N LEU A 66 -6.82 1.04 -2.45
CA LEU A 66 -8.11 0.43 -2.11
C LEU A 66 -8.26 -0.99 -2.64
N GLN A 67 -7.56 -1.38 -3.72
CA GLN A 67 -7.61 -2.76 -4.23
C GLN A 67 -7.17 -3.79 -3.19
N LEU A 68 -6.34 -3.40 -2.21
CA LEU A 68 -5.96 -4.29 -1.11
C LEU A 68 -7.15 -4.72 -0.25
N SER A 69 -8.25 -3.97 -0.27
CA SER A 69 -9.47 -4.29 0.47
C SER A 69 -10.17 -5.56 0.00
N GLU A 70 -9.95 -5.99 -1.24
CA GLU A 70 -10.45 -7.26 -1.78
C GLU A 70 -9.82 -8.48 -1.09
N PHE A 71 -8.64 -8.30 -0.47
CA PHE A 71 -7.90 -9.36 0.21
C PHE A 71 -8.04 -9.29 1.75
N ILE A 72 -8.37 -8.12 2.29
CA ILE A 72 -8.46 -7.87 3.73
C ILE A 72 -9.94 -7.77 4.12
N LEU A 73 -10.61 -8.91 4.23
CA LEU A 73 -12.07 -8.98 4.39
C LEU A 73 -12.57 -8.37 5.71
N LYS A 74 -11.79 -8.51 6.79
CA LYS A 74 -12.17 -8.03 8.13
C LYS A 74 -11.58 -6.63 8.38
N LYS A 75 -12.44 -5.63 8.55
CA LYS A 75 -12.06 -4.22 8.78
C LYS A 75 -11.28 -3.98 10.08
N ASN A 76 -11.40 -4.88 11.05
CA ASN A 76 -10.68 -4.81 12.33
C ASN A 76 -9.37 -5.63 12.35
N SER A 77 -8.96 -6.24 11.23
CA SER A 77 -7.68 -6.94 11.13
C SER A 77 -6.53 -6.02 11.52
N SER A 78 -5.52 -6.56 12.20
CA SER A 78 -4.30 -5.82 12.50
C SER A 78 -3.42 -5.71 11.27
N ILE A 79 -3.11 -4.48 10.85
CA ILE A 79 -2.36 -4.19 9.62
C ILE A 79 -1.14 -3.32 9.97
N ILE A 80 0.00 -3.63 9.35
CA ILE A 80 1.19 -2.79 9.38
C ILE A 80 1.58 -2.38 7.96
N ASP A 81 1.76 -1.07 7.73
CA ASP A 81 2.21 -0.50 6.46
C ASP A 81 3.70 -0.09 6.57
N LEU A 82 4.56 -0.87 5.91
CA LEU A 82 6.01 -0.71 5.96
C LEU A 82 6.49 0.32 4.94
N GLY A 83 7.09 1.40 5.43
CA GLY A 83 7.55 2.49 4.57
C GLY A 83 6.38 3.24 3.94
N THR A 84 5.40 3.60 4.75
CA THR A 84 4.10 4.15 4.34
C THR A 84 4.19 5.38 3.43
N GLY A 85 5.33 6.07 3.37
CA GLY A 85 5.46 7.19 2.44
C GLY A 85 4.53 8.33 2.86
N ALA A 86 3.76 8.84 1.91
CA ALA A 86 2.68 9.79 2.14
C ALA A 86 1.43 9.17 2.79
N GLY A 87 1.53 8.01 3.45
CA GLY A 87 0.38 7.26 3.97
C GLY A 87 -0.22 6.29 2.97
N LEU A 88 0.52 5.84 1.96
CA LEU A 88 0.02 5.00 0.88
C LEU A 88 0.67 3.60 0.96
N PRO A 89 -0.11 2.53 1.13
CA PRO A 89 -1.59 2.47 1.08
C PRO A 89 -2.34 2.67 2.41
N GLY A 90 -1.64 2.69 3.55
CA GLY A 90 -2.24 2.53 4.88
C GLY A 90 -3.27 3.58 5.29
N ALA A 91 -3.02 4.87 5.03
CA ALA A 91 -3.94 5.95 5.38
C ALA A 91 -5.23 5.90 4.54
N ILE A 92 -5.13 5.52 3.26
CA ILE A 92 -6.30 5.37 2.39
C ILE A 92 -7.16 4.19 2.83
N LEU A 93 -6.55 3.07 3.23
CA LEU A 93 -7.29 1.97 3.84
C LEU A 93 -7.95 2.41 5.16
N TYR A 94 -7.28 3.22 5.98
CA TYR A 94 -7.89 3.75 7.20
C TYR A 94 -9.16 4.56 6.89
N ILE A 95 -9.08 5.48 5.91
CA ILE A 95 -10.25 6.27 5.46
C ILE A 95 -11.36 5.35 4.93
N PHE A 96 -10.99 4.26 4.25
CA PHE A 96 -11.93 3.24 3.77
C PHE A 96 -12.59 2.40 4.88
N GLY A 97 -12.21 2.59 6.14
CA GLY A 97 -12.86 2.00 7.31
C GLY A 97 -12.05 0.91 8.02
N TYR A 98 -10.78 0.70 7.66
CA TYR A 98 -9.89 -0.18 8.43
C TYR A 98 -9.40 0.53 9.68
N SER A 99 -9.72 0.01 10.86
CA SER A 99 -9.51 0.75 12.13
C SER A 99 -8.19 0.43 12.84
N ASN A 100 -7.54 -0.68 12.50
CA ASN A 100 -6.35 -1.16 13.19
C ASN A 100 -5.12 -1.22 12.28
N ILE A 101 -4.69 -0.04 11.80
CA ILE A 101 -3.51 0.11 10.94
C ILE A 101 -2.42 0.87 11.67
N LEU A 102 -1.20 0.33 11.64
CA LEU A 102 0.02 1.02 12.05
C LEU A 102 0.84 1.43 10.82
N LEU A 103 1.08 2.73 10.68
CA LEU A 103 1.82 3.31 9.56
C LEU A 103 3.25 3.65 10.01
N ILE A 104 4.26 3.10 9.31
CA ILE A 104 5.67 3.29 9.69
C ILE A 104 6.46 3.87 8.53
N ASP A 105 7.28 4.88 8.81
CA ASP A 105 8.34 5.35 7.93
C ASP A 105 9.52 5.80 8.79
N SER A 106 10.73 5.77 8.22
CA SER A 106 11.94 6.24 8.90
C SER A 106 12.17 7.75 8.74
N LYS A 107 11.40 8.40 7.87
CA LYS A 107 11.53 9.82 7.55
C LYS A 107 10.48 10.63 8.29
N MET A 108 10.91 11.46 9.23
CA MET A 108 10.03 12.30 10.04
C MET A 108 9.10 13.19 9.21
N LYS A 109 9.61 13.78 8.11
CA LYS A 109 8.80 14.65 7.22
C LYS A 109 7.55 13.94 6.68
N LYS A 110 7.67 12.66 6.33
CA LYS A 110 6.56 11.85 5.82
C LYS A 110 5.54 11.54 6.92
N ILE A 111 6.03 11.21 8.12
CA ILE A 111 5.17 10.97 9.28
C ILE A 111 4.45 12.26 9.71
N ASN A 112 5.11 13.41 9.66
CA ASN A 112 4.50 14.71 9.98
C ASN A 112 3.37 15.04 8.99
N PHE A 113 3.57 14.83 7.69
CA PHE A 113 2.50 14.97 6.70
C PHE A 113 1.24 14.17 7.08
N ILE A 114 1.40 12.90 7.46
CA ILE A 114 0.27 12.04 7.86
C ILE A 114 -0.35 12.52 9.17
N LYS A 115 0.45 12.92 10.16
CA LYS A 115 -0.03 13.42 11.46
C LYS A 115 -0.83 14.71 11.32
N GLU A 116 -0.32 15.67 10.54
CA GLU A 116 -1.02 16.91 10.26
C GLU A 116 -2.34 16.65 9.54
N PHE A 117 -2.32 15.82 8.48
CA PHE A 117 -3.54 15.43 7.78
C PHE A 117 -4.56 14.77 8.72
N ALA A 118 -4.10 13.83 9.55
CA ALA A 118 -4.96 13.15 10.51
C ALA A 118 -5.55 14.13 11.54
N HIS A 119 -4.76 15.10 12.01
CA HIS A 119 -5.23 16.15 12.91
C HIS A 119 -6.30 17.04 12.24
N GLU A 120 -6.03 17.56 11.04
CA GLU A 120 -6.95 18.40 10.26
C GLU A 120 -8.31 17.72 10.00
N GLN A 121 -8.31 16.40 9.83
CA GLN A 121 -9.51 15.61 9.54
C GLN A 121 -10.10 14.90 10.77
N ASN A 122 -9.59 15.17 11.98
CA ASN A 122 -9.99 14.51 13.24
C ASN A 122 -9.92 12.97 13.19
N LEU A 123 -8.87 12.44 12.57
CA LEU A 123 -8.61 11.00 12.43
C LEU A 123 -7.59 10.52 13.47
N LYS A 124 -7.73 9.27 13.92
CA LYS A 124 -6.86 8.63 14.91
C LYS A 124 -5.86 7.66 14.27
N ILE A 125 -5.24 8.09 13.18
CA ILE A 125 -4.27 7.27 12.43
C ILE A 125 -3.01 7.04 13.30
N LYS A 126 -2.67 5.78 13.55
CA LYS A 126 -1.47 5.42 14.33
C LYS A 126 -0.23 5.47 13.44
N THR A 127 0.74 6.29 13.82
CA THR A 127 2.01 6.46 13.08
C THR A 127 3.21 6.26 13.99
N ILE A 128 4.30 5.69 13.45
CA ILE A 128 5.60 5.62 14.13
C ILE A 128 6.70 6.07 13.17
N CYS A 129 7.54 7.01 13.63
CA CYS A 129 8.73 7.44 12.91
C CYS A 129 9.95 6.63 13.39
N THR A 130 10.24 5.51 12.73
CA THR A 130 11.41 4.68 13.08
C THR A 130 11.83 3.80 11.90
N ARG A 131 13.04 3.22 12.00
CA ARG A 131 13.44 2.14 11.10
C ARG A 131 12.73 0.85 11.53
N VAL A 132 12.25 0.07 10.56
CA VAL A 132 11.43 -1.13 10.81
C VAL A 132 12.10 -2.14 11.74
N GLU A 133 13.43 -2.25 11.66
CA GLU A 133 14.26 -3.13 12.48
C GLU A 133 14.22 -2.80 13.98
N LYS A 134 13.86 -1.57 14.34
CA LYS A 134 13.78 -1.13 15.75
C LYS A 134 12.48 -1.54 16.42
N ILE A 135 11.47 -1.97 15.66
CA ILE A 135 10.17 -2.37 16.21
C ILE A 135 10.26 -3.83 16.65
N LYS A 136 10.00 -4.07 17.94
CA LYS A 136 10.07 -5.40 18.55
C LYS A 136 8.69 -5.85 19.02
N ASN A 137 8.49 -7.16 19.09
CA ASN A 137 7.36 -7.82 19.76
C ASN A 137 5.96 -7.41 19.28
N GLN A 138 5.80 -6.99 18.02
CA GLN A 138 4.48 -6.71 17.43
C GLN A 138 4.22 -7.63 16.24
N LYS A 139 3.03 -8.24 16.20
CA LYS A 139 2.62 -9.18 15.15
C LYS A 139 1.30 -8.76 14.54
N PHE A 140 1.16 -8.90 13.24
CA PHE A 140 0.02 -8.39 12.46
C PHE A 140 -0.63 -9.49 11.62
N ASP A 141 -1.92 -9.34 11.35
CA ASP A 141 -2.65 -10.22 10.41
C ASP A 141 -2.22 -9.95 8.98
N PHE A 142 -1.97 -8.67 8.65
CA PHE A 142 -1.51 -8.26 7.33
C PHE A 142 -0.29 -7.35 7.41
N ILE A 143 0.67 -7.60 6.53
CA ILE A 143 1.83 -6.73 6.30
C ILE A 143 1.70 -6.21 4.88
N ILE A 144 1.58 -4.89 4.75
CA ILE A 144 1.42 -4.22 3.47
C ILE A 144 2.58 -3.26 3.20
N CYS A 145 2.82 -2.96 1.94
CA CYS A 145 3.74 -1.89 1.56
C CYS A 145 3.52 -1.50 0.10
N ARG A 146 4.02 -0.31 -0.25
CA ARG A 146 4.19 0.14 -1.62
C ARG A 146 5.56 0.78 -1.80
N ALA A 147 6.29 0.37 -2.84
CA ALA A 147 7.58 0.97 -3.21
C ALA A 147 8.61 1.10 -2.06
N PHE A 148 8.73 0.06 -1.21
CA PHE A 148 9.58 0.10 -0.02
C PHE A 148 11.02 -0.41 -0.25
N ALA A 149 11.16 -1.68 -0.66
CA ALA A 149 12.44 -2.36 -0.81
C ALA A 149 12.34 -3.51 -1.83
N PRO A 150 13.47 -4.02 -2.35
CA PRO A 150 13.51 -5.27 -3.09
C PRO A 150 12.87 -6.42 -2.30
N LEU A 151 12.16 -7.31 -2.99
CA LEU A 151 11.35 -8.36 -2.33
C LEU A 151 12.10 -9.19 -1.29
N ALA A 152 13.33 -9.63 -1.55
CA ALA A 152 14.11 -10.43 -0.59
C ALA A 152 14.27 -9.70 0.77
N LYS A 153 14.63 -8.41 0.71
CA LYS A 153 14.82 -7.57 1.89
C LYS A 153 13.49 -7.30 2.60
N LEU A 154 12.42 -7.09 1.84
CA LEU A 154 11.07 -6.91 2.36
C LEU A 154 10.55 -8.18 3.07
N LEU A 155 10.84 -9.38 2.55
CA LEU A 155 10.54 -10.64 3.22
C LEU A 155 11.30 -10.75 4.55
N ASP A 156 12.59 -10.39 4.58
CA ASP A 156 13.37 -10.36 5.81
C ASP A 156 12.75 -9.44 6.86
N TYR A 157 12.38 -8.20 6.49
CA TYR A 157 11.69 -7.28 7.39
C TYR A 157 10.33 -7.80 7.87
N SER A 158 9.58 -8.44 6.98
CA SER A 158 8.25 -8.99 7.29
C SER A 158 8.31 -10.08 8.38
N ARG A 159 9.44 -10.78 8.55
CA ARG A 159 9.62 -11.80 9.60
C ARG A 159 9.47 -11.22 11.01
N LEU A 160 9.87 -9.96 11.21
CA LEU A 160 9.73 -9.28 12.50
C LEU A 160 8.27 -9.20 12.94
N PHE A 161 7.36 -9.06 11.97
CA PHE A 161 5.93 -8.78 12.19
C PHE A 161 5.01 -9.97 11.95
N THR A 162 5.55 -11.10 11.51
CA THR A 162 4.77 -12.29 11.13
C THR A 162 4.47 -13.21 12.30
N LYS A 163 3.20 -13.64 12.39
CA LYS A 163 2.66 -14.70 13.24
C LYS A 163 2.04 -15.80 12.36
N LYS A 164 1.47 -16.84 12.99
CA LYS A 164 0.68 -17.84 12.27
C LYS A 164 -0.43 -17.13 11.48
N ASN A 165 -0.57 -17.47 10.20
CA ASN A 165 -1.57 -16.93 9.26
C ASN A 165 -1.42 -15.44 8.91
N THR A 166 -0.26 -14.81 9.12
CA THR A 166 0.00 -13.48 8.56
C THR A 166 0.04 -13.56 7.03
N SER A 167 -0.70 -12.67 6.36
CA SER A 167 -0.65 -12.49 4.90
C SER A 167 0.16 -11.26 4.53
N LEU A 168 1.08 -11.40 3.59
CA LEU A 168 1.81 -10.29 2.99
C LEU A 168 1.08 -9.82 1.73
N LEU A 169 0.80 -8.53 1.61
CA LEU A 169 0.15 -7.92 0.45
C LEU A 169 0.98 -6.75 -0.05
N PHE A 170 1.74 -6.96 -1.11
CA PHE A 170 2.69 -5.97 -1.62
C PHE A 170 2.25 -5.41 -2.97
N LEU A 171 2.13 -4.08 -3.04
CA LEU A 171 1.94 -3.37 -4.30
C LEU A 171 3.29 -3.25 -5.01
N LYS A 172 3.45 -4.01 -6.10
CA LYS A 172 4.71 -4.15 -6.85
C LYS A 172 4.55 -3.64 -8.28
N GLY A 173 5.66 -3.15 -8.85
CA GLY A 173 5.69 -2.64 -10.21
C GLY A 173 5.95 -3.73 -11.27
N ARG A 174 6.28 -3.29 -12.50
CA ARG A 174 6.57 -4.15 -13.65
C ARG A 174 7.66 -5.19 -13.42
N SER A 175 8.61 -4.90 -12.52
CA SER A 175 9.77 -5.75 -12.22
C SER A 175 9.46 -6.88 -11.26
N VAL A 176 8.21 -7.07 -10.82
CA VAL A 176 7.83 -8.04 -9.78
C VAL A 176 8.29 -9.47 -10.09
N LYS A 177 8.24 -9.91 -11.36
CA LYS A 177 8.69 -11.26 -11.74
C LYS A 177 10.19 -11.46 -11.49
N LYS A 178 11.01 -10.45 -11.82
CA LYS A 178 12.45 -10.46 -11.52
C LYS A 178 12.69 -10.43 -10.01
N GLU A 179 11.95 -9.59 -9.27
CA GLU A 179 12.06 -9.54 -7.81
C GLU A 179 11.72 -10.87 -7.14
N ILE A 180 10.71 -11.60 -7.64
CA ILE A 180 10.35 -12.94 -7.18
C ILE A 180 11.48 -13.93 -7.45
N HIS A 181 12.00 -13.95 -8.67
CA HIS A 181 13.12 -14.82 -9.04
C HIS A 181 14.34 -14.57 -8.14
N ASP A 182 14.70 -13.30 -7.92
CA ASP A 182 15.83 -12.93 -7.07
C ASP A 182 15.55 -13.27 -5.59
N ALA A 183 14.33 -13.09 -5.09
CA ALA A 183 13.97 -13.45 -3.72
C ALA A 183 13.96 -14.96 -3.46
N LYS A 184 13.63 -15.78 -4.48
CA LYS A 184 13.65 -17.25 -4.41
C LYS A 184 15.04 -17.84 -4.15
N LYS A 185 16.11 -17.07 -4.38
CA LYS A 185 17.49 -17.45 -4.04
C LYS A 185 17.75 -17.47 -2.53
N PHE A 186 16.94 -16.76 -1.73
CA PHE A 186 17.11 -16.61 -0.28
C PHE A 186 15.91 -17.11 0.53
N PHE A 187 14.77 -17.32 -0.12
CA PHE A 187 13.52 -17.70 0.53
C PHE A 187 12.79 -18.78 -0.26
N ASN A 188 12.21 -19.75 0.45
CA ASN A 188 11.14 -20.57 -0.08
C ASN A 188 9.78 -19.96 0.30
N PHE A 189 8.93 -19.65 -0.68
CA PHE A 189 7.60 -19.08 -0.46
C PHE A 189 6.62 -19.42 -1.57
N GLU A 190 5.34 -19.52 -1.23
CA GLU A 190 4.23 -19.61 -2.18
C GLU A 190 3.66 -18.20 -2.41
N TYR A 191 3.23 -17.91 -3.64
CA TYR A 191 2.69 -16.61 -3.95
C TYR A 191 1.56 -16.67 -4.98
N ASP A 192 0.63 -15.74 -4.83
CA ASP A 192 -0.36 -15.38 -5.85
C ASP A 192 0.00 -14.01 -6.41
N LEU A 193 -0.15 -13.83 -7.72
CA LEU A 193 0.14 -12.57 -8.39
C LEU A 193 -1.10 -12.09 -9.14
N TYR A 194 -1.68 -10.98 -8.68
CA TYR A 194 -2.87 -10.37 -9.27
C TYR A 194 -2.46 -9.13 -10.05
N PRO A 195 -2.88 -8.95 -11.31
CA PRO A 195 -2.67 -7.70 -12.03
C PRO A 195 -3.26 -6.53 -11.25
N SER A 196 -2.54 -5.40 -11.16
CA SER A 196 -3.06 -4.20 -10.51
C SER A 196 -4.33 -3.74 -11.22
N GLN A 197 -5.27 -3.24 -10.42
CA GLN A 197 -6.49 -2.64 -10.92
C GLN A 197 -6.35 -1.15 -11.23
N SER A 198 -5.19 -0.55 -10.92
CA SER A 198 -4.82 0.82 -11.28
C SER A 198 -4.02 0.85 -12.58
N GLU A 199 -3.92 2.02 -13.22
CA GLU A 199 -3.08 2.22 -14.40
C GLU A 199 -1.64 1.71 -14.19
N GLY A 200 -1.04 1.18 -15.25
CA GLY A 200 0.34 0.70 -15.31
C GLY A 200 0.46 -0.82 -15.23
N ASN A 201 1.70 -1.32 -15.28
CA ASN A 201 2.01 -2.75 -15.26
C ASN A 201 2.29 -3.26 -13.84
N GLY A 202 1.53 -2.74 -12.85
CA GLY A 202 1.64 -3.11 -11.45
C GLY A 202 0.97 -4.45 -11.13
N HIS A 203 1.27 -5.01 -9.97
CA HIS A 203 0.66 -6.23 -9.46
C HIS A 203 0.48 -6.15 -7.94
N VAL A 204 -0.57 -6.79 -7.42
CA VAL A 204 -0.65 -7.18 -6.01
C VAL A 204 0.01 -8.54 -5.87
N LEU A 205 1.13 -8.58 -5.14
CA LEU A 205 1.80 -9.82 -4.77
C LEU A 205 1.31 -10.26 -3.39
N LYS A 206 0.66 -11.42 -3.32
CA LYS A 206 0.17 -12.02 -2.07
C LYS A 206 1.03 -13.22 -1.69
N ILE A 207 1.47 -13.26 -0.44
CA ILE A 207 2.28 -14.37 0.12
C ILE A 207 1.71 -14.74 1.48
N ASN A 208 1.32 -15.99 1.68
CA ASN A 208 0.78 -16.48 2.97
C ASN A 208 1.77 -17.36 3.75
N LYS A 209 2.77 -17.92 3.05
CA LYS A 209 3.78 -18.82 3.63
C LYS A 209 5.13 -18.53 3.01
N TYR A 210 6.11 -18.29 3.87
CA TYR A 210 7.47 -18.04 3.46
C TYR A 210 8.45 -18.44 4.56
N LYS A 211 9.62 -18.94 4.15
CA LYS A 211 10.70 -19.39 5.02
C LYS A 211 12.03 -18.96 4.40
N LYS A 212 12.94 -18.44 5.22
CA LYS A 212 14.32 -18.15 4.78
C LYS A 212 15.06 -19.48 4.57
N LEU A 213 15.80 -19.58 3.47
CA LEU A 213 16.66 -20.74 3.18
C LEU A 213 17.83 -20.82 4.15
#